data_AF-A0A956NTZ2-F1
#
_entry.id   AF-A0A956NTZ2-F1
#
_cell.length_a   1.000
_cell.length_b   1.000
_cell.length_c   1.000
_cell.angle_alpha   90.00
_cell.angle_beta   90.00
_cell.angle_gamma   90.00
#
_symmetry.space_group_name_H-M   'P 1'
#
loop_
_entity.id
_entity.type
_entity.pdbx_description
1 polymer ?
#
loop_
_entity_poly.entity_id
_entity_poly.type
_entity_poly.pdbx_seq_one_letter_code
_entity_poly.pdbx_strand_id
1 'polypeptide(L)'
;MRKTGVLVVVGVLAGASQIQAQDRVAAVAQAVSVGRYVEPTCDLKTGHFLVSSAATYLSSGSGQGDRVKAAGLYEKGIETATKAIVENDQASNGAAWYFLGRNYLAVGDLAGADSAFTRAATLIPECTEDMKVWRQRAWFPLGSKGQEYVQAGQSDSALMLFRQANSISRAVPIGYYNMGVIFANAGQTDSSIHYFKRAKEVAESDLKLFTKDRNAAAFNLAAMYQRNDQHEEAVTELQRYITWVPADEDAKRALASSLRTLGRTDEAGAIEKELLASAEAAGTLSQGDIMAMGINAFNEKKFDEAAASFQRVLEQEPQNHDAMYNLANAYLALENGEKLLPVAAQLIEREPLSDEDHRLLAQAYRMTSQEDSLIAVVTRLLALPTAVQITSFAPRPASAMIAGTATGRAAQVDGAEIPAAPRTLVVEFLAADGTVIDSKEVEIPALPAGQTFDWSAEGSGDGIAAWRYRVK
;
A
#
# COMPACT_ATOMS: atom_id res chain seq x y z
N MET A 1 -33.86 30.41 46.36
CA MET A 1 -32.82 31.12 45.60
C MET A 1 -31.45 30.59 46.01
N ARG A 2 -30.63 30.21 45.02
CA ARG A 2 -29.19 29.88 45.02
C ARG A 2 -28.69 28.72 45.90
N LYS A 3 -28.56 27.56 45.23
CA LYS A 3 -27.54 26.53 45.49
C LYS A 3 -26.14 27.15 45.26
N THR A 4 -25.21 26.94 46.17
CA THR A 4 -23.77 27.17 45.93
C THR A 4 -23.04 25.90 46.35
N GLY A 5 -23.05 24.91 45.44
CA GLY A 5 -22.15 23.77 45.52
C GLY A 5 -20.80 24.20 44.97
N VAL A 6 -19.78 24.18 45.82
CA VAL A 6 -18.38 24.34 45.41
C VAL A 6 -18.02 23.12 44.57
N LEU A 7 -17.98 23.29 43.26
CA LEU A 7 -17.44 22.30 42.35
C LEU A 7 -15.92 22.40 42.43
N VAL A 8 -15.29 21.45 43.13
CA VAL A 8 -13.85 21.24 43.04
C VAL A 8 -13.57 20.73 41.64
N VAL A 9 -13.14 21.63 40.76
CA VAL A 9 -12.55 21.26 39.48
C VAL A 9 -11.19 20.64 39.81
N VAL A 10 -11.16 19.32 39.93
CA VAL A 10 -9.91 18.57 39.78
C VAL A 10 -9.51 18.76 38.32
N GLY A 11 -8.68 19.78 38.09
CA GLY A 11 -7.97 19.92 36.85
C GLY A 11 -7.11 18.68 36.67
N VAL A 12 -7.59 17.74 35.87
CA VAL A 12 -6.72 16.74 35.26
C VAL A 12 -5.71 17.54 34.45
N LEU A 13 -4.50 17.65 34.99
CA LEU A 13 -3.33 18.11 34.25
C LEU A 13 -3.18 17.17 33.06
N ALA A 14 -3.74 17.58 31.92
CA ALA A 14 -3.29 17.13 30.63
C ALA A 14 -1.81 17.54 30.55
N GLY A 15 -0.93 16.62 30.91
CA GLY A 15 0.50 16.71 30.66
C GLY A 15 0.72 16.61 29.15
N ALA A 16 0.32 17.65 28.43
CA ALA A 16 0.70 17.85 27.05
C ALA A 16 2.22 18.04 27.04
N SER A 17 2.89 17.08 26.42
CA SER A 17 4.32 17.06 26.11
C SER A 17 4.72 18.28 25.27
N GLN A 18 4.85 19.43 25.91
CA GLN A 18 5.50 20.60 25.33
C GLN A 18 7.00 20.31 25.34
N ILE A 19 7.57 20.01 24.18
CA ILE A 19 9.00 20.23 24.03
C ILE A 19 9.20 21.74 24.22
N GLN A 20 9.96 22.14 25.24
CA GLN A 20 10.27 23.55 25.43
C GLN A 20 11.05 24.03 24.20
N ALA A 21 10.66 25.16 23.62
CA ALA A 21 11.29 25.71 22.41
C ALA A 21 12.81 25.94 22.59
N GLN A 22 13.25 26.16 23.83
CA GLN A 22 14.66 26.29 24.21
C GLN A 22 15.45 24.98 24.10
N ASP A 23 14.88 23.82 24.45
CA ASP A 23 15.57 22.53 24.38
C ASP A 23 15.81 22.07 22.93
N ARG A 24 14.92 22.46 22.01
CA ARG A 24 15.01 22.17 20.57
C ARG A 24 16.19 22.88 19.90
N VAL A 25 16.36 24.16 20.21
CA VAL A 25 17.44 25.01 19.67
C VAL A 25 18.78 24.68 20.34
N ALA A 26 18.77 24.40 21.64
CA ALA A 26 19.96 24.00 22.40
C ALA A 26 20.56 22.67 21.89
N ALA A 27 19.74 21.70 21.48
CA ALA A 27 20.21 20.43 20.93
C ALA A 27 20.96 20.61 19.59
N VAL A 28 20.54 21.56 18.75
CA VAL A 28 21.23 21.87 17.48
C VAL A 28 22.50 22.65 17.71
N ALA A 29 22.44 23.68 18.56
CA ALA A 29 23.61 24.45 18.98
C ALA A 29 24.70 23.49 19.50
N GLN A 30 24.32 22.51 20.34
CA GLN A 30 25.21 21.51 20.91
C GLN A 30 25.82 20.54 19.87
N ALA A 31 25.07 20.16 18.83
CA ALA A 31 25.56 19.24 17.80
C ALA A 31 26.47 19.93 16.77
N VAL A 32 26.31 21.24 16.56
CA VAL A 32 27.08 22.03 15.60
C VAL A 32 28.28 22.73 16.24
N SER A 33 28.25 22.99 17.55
CA SER A 33 29.39 23.38 18.38
C SER A 33 30.30 22.18 18.62
N VAL A 34 30.93 21.66 17.56
CA VAL A 34 31.93 20.60 17.68
C VAL A 34 33.01 21.13 18.64
N GLY A 35 33.38 20.37 19.67
CA GLY A 35 34.42 20.72 20.67
C GLY A 35 35.83 20.90 20.10
N ARG A 36 35.94 21.12 18.79
CA ARG A 36 37.12 21.48 18.05
C ARG A 36 36.70 22.33 16.84
N TYR A 37 37.36 23.48 16.68
CA TYR A 37 37.17 24.33 15.52
C TYR A 37 37.58 23.59 14.22
N VAL A 38 36.73 23.68 13.20
CA VAL A 38 36.97 23.13 11.87
C VAL A 38 37.19 24.30 10.91
N GLU A 39 38.34 24.32 10.24
CA GLU A 39 38.65 25.32 9.24
C GLU A 39 37.76 25.16 7.99
N PRO A 40 37.45 26.26 7.27
CA PRO A 40 36.82 26.17 5.97
C PRO A 40 37.66 25.31 5.03
N THR A 41 37.01 24.46 4.25
CA THR A 41 37.69 23.63 3.23
C THR A 41 37.99 24.39 1.94
N CYS A 42 37.45 25.60 1.78
CA CYS A 42 37.73 26.51 0.67
C CYS A 42 38.81 27.56 1.04
N ASP A 43 39.46 28.17 0.03
CA ASP A 43 40.40 29.29 0.23
C ASP A 43 39.64 30.56 0.64
N LEU A 44 39.41 30.73 1.95
CA LEU A 44 38.63 31.83 2.49
C LEU A 44 39.52 32.90 3.12
N LYS A 45 39.65 34.05 2.44
CA LYS A 45 40.42 35.20 2.95
C LYS A 45 39.50 36.19 3.66
N THR A 46 39.81 36.51 4.91
CA THR A 46 38.98 37.42 5.72
C THR A 46 39.07 38.86 5.25
N GLY A 47 40.26 39.33 4.84
CA GLY A 47 40.47 40.66 4.21
C GLY A 47 40.22 41.88 5.11
N HIS A 48 39.70 41.70 6.33
CA HIS A 48 39.37 42.78 7.26
C HIS A 48 39.49 42.32 8.71
N PHE A 49 40.02 43.17 9.60
CA PHE A 49 40.35 42.77 10.99
C PHE A 49 39.13 42.35 11.81
N LEU A 50 37.96 42.98 11.61
CA LEU A 50 36.71 42.56 12.27
C LEU A 50 36.24 41.19 11.77
N VAL A 51 36.43 40.88 10.48
CA VAL A 51 36.06 39.58 9.92
C VAL A 51 36.97 38.49 10.47
N SER A 52 38.29 38.76 10.55
CA SER A 52 39.25 37.88 11.25
C SER A 52 38.88 37.67 12.72
N SER A 53 38.45 38.73 13.40
CA SER A 53 38.04 38.67 14.81
C SER A 53 36.78 37.80 15.00
N ALA A 54 35.81 37.88 14.10
CA ALA A 54 34.63 37.00 14.13
C ALA A 54 34.99 35.52 13.93
N ALA A 55 35.98 35.22 13.08
CA ALA A 55 36.53 33.88 12.93
C ALA A 55 37.27 33.42 14.20
N THR A 56 38.04 34.31 14.84
CA THR A 56 38.73 34.03 16.10
C THR A 56 37.74 33.75 17.24
N TYR A 57 36.65 34.50 17.34
CA TYR A 57 35.60 34.26 18.33
C TYR A 57 34.93 32.90 18.12
N LEU A 58 34.62 32.55 16.87
CA LEU A 58 34.11 31.23 16.50
C LEU A 58 35.07 30.11 16.93
N SER A 59 36.35 30.23 16.58
CA SER A 59 37.38 29.26 16.94
C SER A 59 37.55 29.13 18.46
N SER A 60 37.59 30.26 19.17
CA SER A 60 37.70 30.31 20.63
C SER A 60 36.48 29.68 21.32
N GLY A 61 35.28 29.93 20.80
CA GLY A 61 34.06 29.32 21.30
C GLY A 61 34.07 27.80 21.10
N SER A 62 34.51 27.31 19.93
CA SER A 62 34.61 25.86 19.67
C SER A 62 35.62 25.13 20.56
N GLY A 63 36.67 25.82 21.03
CA GLY A 63 37.62 25.26 22.00
C GLY A 63 37.22 25.46 23.47
N GLN A 64 36.09 26.12 23.74
CA GLN A 64 35.65 26.46 25.09
C GLN A 64 34.84 25.31 25.69
N GLY A 65 35.36 24.70 26.77
CA GLY A 65 34.72 23.56 27.44
C GLY A 65 33.45 23.92 28.23
N ASP A 66 33.27 25.19 28.58
CA ASP A 66 32.06 25.69 29.25
C ASP A 66 31.06 26.25 28.24
N ARG A 67 29.85 25.70 28.22
CA ARG A 67 28.81 26.04 27.22
C ARG A 67 28.36 27.49 27.27
N VAL A 68 28.23 28.07 28.47
CA VAL A 68 27.76 29.45 28.63
C VAL A 68 28.84 30.42 28.14
N LYS A 69 30.10 30.13 28.47
CA LYS A 69 31.24 30.90 27.97
C LYS A 69 31.40 30.75 26.46
N ALA A 70 31.17 29.57 25.90
CA ALA A 70 31.19 29.34 24.46
C ALA A 70 30.12 30.16 23.74
N ALA A 71 28.87 30.13 24.23
CA ALA A 71 27.77 30.93 23.69
C ALA A 71 28.10 32.43 23.67
N GLY A 72 28.63 32.97 24.76
CA GLY A 72 29.04 34.38 24.82
C GLY A 72 30.18 34.74 23.85
N LEU A 73 31.04 33.79 23.47
CA LEU A 73 32.05 34.00 22.42
C LEU A 73 31.41 34.02 21.03
N TYR A 74 30.46 33.12 20.76
CA TYR A 74 29.74 33.13 19.49
C TYR A 74 28.90 34.39 19.29
N GLU A 75 28.24 34.88 20.35
CA GLU A 75 27.51 36.15 20.33
C GLU A 75 28.42 37.33 20.00
N LYS A 76 29.63 37.39 20.58
CA LYS A 76 30.64 38.38 20.19
C LYS A 76 31.07 38.23 18.74
N GLY A 77 31.18 37.00 18.24
CA GLY A 77 31.43 36.71 16.84
C GLY A 77 30.33 37.28 15.92
N ILE A 78 29.05 37.11 16.30
CA ILE A 78 27.88 37.67 15.59
C ILE A 78 27.93 39.19 15.58
N GLU A 79 28.12 39.82 16.74
CA GLU A 79 28.21 41.28 16.88
C GLU A 79 29.34 41.84 16.01
N THR A 80 30.52 41.21 16.08
CA THR A 80 31.71 41.65 15.35
C THR A 80 31.54 41.51 13.84
N ALA A 81 31.00 40.40 13.36
CA ALA A 81 30.73 40.21 11.94
C ALA A 81 29.63 41.15 11.43
N THR A 82 28.57 41.37 12.22
CA THR A 82 27.50 42.33 11.90
C THR A 82 28.05 43.75 11.80
N LYS A 83 28.88 44.17 12.76
CA LYS A 83 29.56 45.47 12.73
C LYS A 83 30.46 45.62 11.50
N ALA A 84 31.17 44.56 11.11
CA ALA A 84 31.97 44.58 9.89
C ALA A 84 31.09 44.86 8.66
N ILE A 85 29.96 44.15 8.55
CA ILE A 85 29.04 44.23 7.42
C ILE A 85 28.34 45.60 7.36
N VAL A 86 27.81 46.08 8.49
CA VAL A 86 26.90 47.24 8.55
C VAL A 86 27.66 48.56 8.68
N GLU A 87 28.75 48.60 9.44
CA GLU A 87 29.43 49.85 9.81
C GLU A 87 30.81 50.04 9.16
N ASN A 88 31.38 48.99 8.55
CA ASN A 88 32.76 49.00 8.03
C ASN A 88 32.86 48.51 6.58
N ASP A 89 31.79 48.72 5.80
CA ASP A 89 31.73 48.47 4.35
C ASP A 89 32.07 47.02 3.93
N GLN A 90 31.88 46.02 4.82
CA GLN A 90 32.15 44.61 4.50
C GLN A 90 30.93 43.84 3.97
N ALA A 91 29.87 44.53 3.51
CA ALA A 91 28.67 43.88 2.99
C ALA A 91 28.91 43.05 1.71
N SER A 92 29.96 43.35 0.94
CA SER A 92 30.41 42.59 -0.24
C SER A 92 31.49 41.55 0.07
N ASN A 93 31.92 41.43 1.33
CA ASN A 93 32.92 40.47 1.77
C ASN A 93 32.25 39.14 2.12
N GLY A 94 32.41 38.12 1.27
CA GLY A 94 31.81 36.79 1.48
C GLY A 94 32.24 36.12 2.77
N ALA A 95 33.48 36.34 3.23
CA ALA A 95 33.98 35.79 4.49
C ALA A 95 33.25 36.36 5.71
N ALA A 96 32.85 37.63 5.67
CA ALA A 96 32.07 38.26 6.74
C ALA A 96 30.73 37.52 6.95
N TRP A 97 30.02 37.25 5.85
CA TRP A 97 28.75 36.51 5.87
C TRP A 97 28.94 35.03 6.23
N TYR A 98 30.03 34.39 5.77
CA TYR A 98 30.32 33.00 6.14
C TYR A 98 30.55 32.83 7.64
N PHE A 99 31.41 33.66 8.24
CA PHE A 99 31.67 33.58 9.69
C PHE A 99 30.48 34.05 10.52
N LEU A 100 29.68 35.00 10.03
CA LEU A 100 28.39 35.34 10.64
C LEU A 100 27.47 34.12 10.68
N GLY A 101 27.30 33.41 9.56
CA GLY A 101 26.46 32.21 9.47
C GLY A 101 26.92 31.08 10.39
N ARG A 102 28.24 30.84 10.49
CA ARG A 102 28.78 29.83 11.40
C ARG A 102 28.60 30.18 12.88
N ASN A 103 28.73 31.45 13.27
CA ASN A 103 28.45 31.86 14.65
C ASN A 103 26.95 31.79 14.96
N TYR A 104 26.06 32.15 14.02
CA TYR A 104 24.62 31.95 14.17
C TYR A 104 24.26 30.47 14.40
N LEU A 105 24.84 29.56 13.60
CA LEU A 105 24.66 28.12 13.84
C LEU A 105 25.13 27.68 15.23
N ALA A 106 26.24 28.23 15.72
CA ALA A 106 26.81 27.86 17.00
C ALA A 106 25.95 28.28 18.21
N VAL A 107 25.09 29.29 18.05
CA VAL A 107 24.05 29.68 19.02
C VAL A 107 22.67 29.09 18.71
N GLY A 108 22.55 28.29 17.65
CA GLY A 108 21.30 27.66 17.23
C GLY A 108 20.35 28.56 16.44
N ASP A 109 20.77 29.75 16.00
CA ASP A 109 19.97 30.61 15.14
C ASP A 109 20.00 30.11 13.69
N LEU A 110 19.06 29.24 13.36
CA LEU A 110 18.94 28.63 12.03
C LEU A 110 18.55 29.64 10.95
N ALA A 111 17.73 30.64 11.27
CA ALA A 111 17.24 31.61 10.31
C ALA A 111 18.32 32.64 9.95
N GLY A 112 19.04 33.13 10.98
CA GLY A 112 20.22 33.97 10.80
C GLY A 112 21.30 33.24 10.02
N ALA A 113 21.57 31.98 10.36
CA ALA A 113 22.51 31.14 9.63
C ALA A 113 22.11 30.92 8.17
N ASP A 114 20.85 30.57 7.89
CA ASP A 114 20.35 30.37 6.52
C ASP A 114 20.52 31.63 5.67
N SER A 115 20.16 32.79 6.22
CA SER A 115 20.27 34.07 5.54
C SER A 115 21.74 34.42 5.24
N ALA A 116 22.61 34.27 6.25
CA ALA A 116 24.03 34.58 6.13
C ALA A 116 24.75 33.66 5.14
N PHE A 117 24.53 32.34 5.20
CA PHE A 117 25.11 31.42 4.24
C PHE A 117 24.56 31.60 2.83
N THR A 118 23.26 31.91 2.68
CA THR A 118 22.70 32.22 1.37
C THR A 118 23.41 33.42 0.75
N ARG A 119 23.63 34.49 1.54
CA ARG A 119 24.39 35.64 1.08
C ARG A 119 25.85 35.29 0.78
N ALA A 120 26.50 34.55 1.66
CA ALA A 120 27.89 34.12 1.47
C ALA A 120 28.06 33.31 0.18
N ALA A 121 27.17 32.34 -0.11
CA ALA A 121 27.23 31.54 -1.33
C ALA A 121 27.13 32.37 -2.62
N THR A 122 26.47 33.54 -2.58
CA THR A 122 26.46 34.47 -3.74
C THR A 122 27.78 35.23 -3.94
N LEU A 123 28.58 35.40 -2.88
CA LEU A 123 29.81 36.18 -2.89
C LEU A 123 31.07 35.31 -3.01
N ILE A 124 31.02 34.08 -2.52
CA ILE A 124 32.12 33.09 -2.52
C ILE A 124 31.59 31.71 -2.95
N PRO A 125 31.20 31.52 -4.23
CA PRO A 125 30.60 30.27 -4.71
C PRO A 125 31.48 29.04 -4.48
N GLU A 126 32.80 29.19 -4.48
CA GLU A 126 33.80 28.16 -4.19
C GLU A 126 33.68 27.56 -2.78
N CYS A 127 33.03 28.26 -1.85
CA CYS A 127 32.77 27.79 -0.49
C CYS A 127 31.39 27.15 -0.31
N THR A 128 30.58 27.02 -1.36
CA THR A 128 29.19 26.54 -1.26
C THR A 128 29.09 25.11 -0.72
N GLU A 129 29.99 24.22 -1.11
CA GLU A 129 30.00 22.84 -0.59
C GLU A 129 30.33 22.79 0.91
N ASP A 130 31.22 23.65 1.39
CA ASP A 130 31.51 23.76 2.83
C ASP A 130 30.27 24.24 3.61
N MET A 131 29.57 25.25 3.09
CA MET A 131 28.32 25.74 3.68
C MET A 131 27.23 24.65 3.66
N LYS A 132 27.14 23.86 2.58
CA LYS A 132 26.22 22.72 2.49
C LYS A 132 26.50 21.71 3.60
N VAL A 133 27.77 21.40 3.88
CA VAL A 133 28.15 20.52 4.99
C VAL A 133 27.71 21.09 6.34
N TRP A 134 27.91 22.39 6.61
CA TRP A 134 27.46 23.03 7.85
C TRP A 134 25.94 23.02 8.02
N ARG A 135 25.21 23.30 6.93
CA ARG A 135 23.74 23.21 6.90
C ARG A 135 23.25 21.80 7.18
N GLN A 136 23.89 20.79 6.60
CA GLN A 136 23.57 19.38 6.87
C GLN A 136 23.89 18.98 8.32
N ARG A 137 25.02 19.43 8.87
CA ARG A 137 25.37 19.19 10.29
C ARG A 137 24.33 19.76 11.25
N ALA A 138 23.75 20.93 10.94
CA ALA A 138 22.65 21.49 11.70
C ALA A 138 21.31 20.74 11.47
N TRP A 139 21.10 20.23 10.26
CA TRP A 139 19.90 19.48 9.90
C TRP A 139 19.80 18.13 10.64
N PHE A 140 20.88 17.34 10.67
CA PHE A 140 20.88 15.97 11.22
C PHE A 140 20.32 15.82 12.65
N PRO A 141 20.74 16.58 13.67
CA PRO A 141 20.19 16.44 15.02
C PRO A 141 18.67 16.72 15.08
N LEU A 142 18.18 17.70 14.31
CA LEU A 142 16.75 17.99 14.20
C LEU A 142 16.00 16.86 13.51
N GLY A 143 16.55 16.38 12.39
CA GLY A 143 15.98 15.29 11.61
C GLY A 143 15.89 13.99 12.40
N SER A 144 16.97 13.61 13.09
CA SER A 144 17.01 12.42 13.94
C SER A 144 15.99 12.50 15.07
N LYS A 145 15.89 13.65 15.75
CA LYS A 145 14.88 13.83 16.80
C LYS A 145 13.46 13.84 16.22
N GLY A 146 13.26 14.41 15.03
CA GLY A 146 12.00 14.33 14.30
C GLY A 146 11.59 12.88 14.03
N GLN A 147 12.54 12.04 13.61
CA GLN A 147 12.32 10.61 13.37
C GLN A 147 11.96 9.84 14.65
N GLU A 148 12.60 10.14 15.78
CA GLU A 148 12.20 9.57 17.09
C GLU A 148 10.73 9.89 17.42
N TYR A 149 10.28 11.12 17.15
CA TYR A 149 8.89 11.48 17.36
C TYR A 149 7.93 10.79 16.40
N VAL A 150 8.34 10.52 15.16
CA VAL A 150 7.55 9.68 14.23
C VAL A 150 7.37 8.28 14.83
N GLN A 151 8.44 7.66 15.32
CA GLN A 151 8.39 6.32 15.93
C GLN A 151 7.52 6.30 17.20
N ALA A 152 7.48 7.41 17.94
CA ALA A 152 6.63 7.57 19.11
C ALA A 152 5.17 7.97 18.78
N GLY A 153 4.79 8.10 17.50
CA GLY A 153 3.46 8.53 17.07
C GLY A 153 3.15 10.01 17.35
N GLN A 154 4.16 10.82 17.68
CA GLN A 154 4.04 12.25 18.01
C GLN A 154 4.20 13.14 16.77
N SER A 155 3.22 13.06 15.87
CA SER A 155 3.24 13.70 14.54
C SER A 155 3.50 15.21 14.57
N ASP A 156 2.86 15.97 15.47
CA ASP A 156 3.02 17.44 15.52
C ASP A 156 4.45 17.86 15.90
N SER A 157 5.05 17.16 16.87
CA SER A 157 6.44 17.38 17.28
C SER A 157 7.41 17.04 16.16
N ALA A 158 7.18 15.93 15.46
CA ALA A 158 7.97 15.52 14.31
C ALA A 158 7.90 16.54 13.17
N LEU A 159 6.68 16.95 12.77
CA LEU A 159 6.47 17.95 11.71
C LEU A 159 7.16 19.27 12.02
N MET A 160 7.09 19.73 13.28
CA MET A 160 7.79 20.95 13.67
C MET A 160 9.30 20.82 13.48
N LEU A 161 9.90 19.70 13.90
CA LEU A 161 11.36 19.51 13.80
C LEU A 161 11.81 19.36 12.35
N PHE A 162 11.07 18.64 11.51
CA PHE A 162 11.39 18.57 10.09
C PHE A 162 11.25 19.93 9.40
N ARG A 163 10.28 20.77 9.78
CA ARG A 163 10.19 22.15 9.27
C ARG A 163 11.39 23.00 9.66
N GLN A 164 11.85 22.91 10.91
CA GLN A 164 13.06 23.60 11.37
C GLN A 164 14.33 23.06 10.69
N ALA A 165 14.44 21.74 10.53
CA ALA A 165 15.56 21.14 9.82
C ALA A 165 15.58 21.64 8.36
N ASN A 166 14.44 21.62 7.69
CA ASN A 166 14.31 22.03 6.30
C ASN A 166 14.48 23.54 6.09
N SER A 167 14.36 24.37 7.14
CA SER A 167 14.68 25.81 7.02
C SER A 167 16.18 26.04 6.86
N ILE A 168 17.04 25.23 7.50
CA ILE A 168 18.50 25.35 7.37
C ILE A 168 19.06 24.53 6.20
N SER A 169 18.47 23.38 5.87
CA SER A 169 18.89 22.60 4.70
C SER A 169 17.70 22.02 3.96
N ARG A 170 17.47 22.50 2.74
CA ARG A 170 16.41 22.02 1.84
C ARG A 170 16.87 20.85 0.96
N ALA A 171 18.13 20.43 1.11
CA ALA A 171 18.79 19.43 0.26
C ALA A 171 18.81 18.02 0.88
N VAL A 172 18.03 17.78 1.94
CA VAL A 172 17.96 16.49 2.62
C VAL A 172 16.56 15.88 2.42
N PRO A 173 16.43 14.79 1.64
CA PRO A 173 15.12 14.27 1.23
C PRO A 173 14.34 13.61 2.36
N ILE A 174 15.03 12.96 3.31
CA ILE A 174 14.40 12.17 4.38
C ILE A 174 13.45 13.01 5.27
N GLY A 175 13.69 14.32 5.41
CA GLY A 175 12.79 15.23 6.13
C GLY A 175 11.44 15.34 5.43
N TYR A 176 11.44 15.59 4.12
CA TYR A 176 10.22 15.64 3.33
C TYR A 176 9.54 14.27 3.25
N TYR A 177 10.30 13.19 3.12
CA TYR A 177 9.77 11.83 3.11
C TYR A 177 8.97 11.53 4.40
N ASN A 178 9.55 11.80 5.57
CA ASN A 178 8.87 11.57 6.85
C ASN A 178 7.64 12.48 7.02
N MET A 179 7.69 13.72 6.52
CA MET A 179 6.49 14.57 6.48
C MET A 179 5.39 13.91 5.61
N GLY A 180 5.74 13.37 4.44
CA GLY A 180 4.82 12.60 3.59
C GLY A 180 4.19 11.42 4.33
N VAL A 181 4.99 10.61 5.02
CA VAL A 181 4.50 9.49 5.84
C VAL A 181 3.54 9.96 6.94
N ILE A 182 3.85 11.06 7.64
CA ILE A 182 2.97 11.61 8.69
C ILE A 182 1.60 11.98 8.09
N PHE A 183 1.58 12.66 6.94
CA PHE A 183 0.33 13.04 6.29
C PHE A 183 -0.43 11.84 5.70
N ALA A 184 0.28 10.85 5.16
CA ALA A 184 -0.33 9.59 4.69
C ALA A 184 -1.07 8.87 5.83
N ASN A 185 -0.45 8.78 7.01
CA ASN A 185 -1.03 8.12 8.19
C ASN A 185 -2.21 8.93 8.77
N ALA A 186 -2.22 10.25 8.57
CA ALA A 186 -3.34 11.12 8.95
C ALA A 186 -4.48 11.15 7.92
N GLY A 187 -4.39 10.41 6.82
CA GLY A 187 -5.37 10.43 5.73
C GLY A 187 -5.38 11.73 4.91
N GLN A 188 -4.37 12.58 5.06
CA GLN A 188 -4.25 13.86 4.35
C GLN A 188 -3.50 13.64 3.03
N THR A 189 -4.17 13.01 2.07
CA THR A 189 -3.58 12.51 0.82
C THR A 189 -2.89 13.61 0.00
N ASP A 190 -3.51 14.77 -0.20
CA ASP A 190 -2.91 15.87 -0.98
C ASP A 190 -1.57 16.37 -0.37
N SER A 191 -1.53 16.51 0.95
CA SER A 191 -0.31 16.91 1.65
C SER A 191 0.77 15.83 1.56
N SER A 192 0.37 14.55 1.66
CA SER A 192 1.27 13.42 1.48
C SER A 192 1.91 13.41 0.08
N ILE A 193 1.10 13.57 -0.98
CA ILE A 193 1.56 13.69 -2.37
C ILE A 193 2.57 14.83 -2.50
N HIS A 194 2.25 16.01 -1.97
CA HIS A 194 3.15 17.17 -2.01
C HIS A 194 4.52 16.85 -1.43
N TYR A 195 4.56 16.26 -0.23
CA TYR A 195 5.82 16.01 0.48
C TYR A 195 6.62 14.83 -0.10
N PHE A 196 5.97 13.75 -0.58
CA PHE A 196 6.69 12.69 -1.29
C PHE A 196 7.24 13.17 -2.63
N LYS A 197 6.49 13.98 -3.38
CA LYS A 197 6.99 14.61 -4.60
C LYS A 197 8.23 15.46 -4.31
N ARG A 198 8.18 16.27 -3.24
CA ARG A 198 9.33 17.09 -2.82
C ARG A 198 10.53 16.25 -2.40
N ALA A 199 10.31 15.18 -1.64
CA ALA A 199 11.36 14.25 -1.25
C ALA A 199 12.07 13.64 -2.47
N LYS A 200 11.29 13.20 -3.47
CA LYS A 200 11.82 12.65 -4.72
C LYS A 200 12.64 13.68 -5.50
N GLU A 201 12.10 14.89 -5.71
CA GLU A 201 12.80 15.99 -6.40
C GLU A 201 14.15 16.32 -5.74
N VAL A 202 14.17 16.39 -4.40
CA VAL A 202 15.39 16.67 -3.64
C VAL A 202 16.37 15.51 -3.76
N ALA A 203 15.90 14.26 -3.68
CA ALA A 203 16.76 13.09 -3.81
C ALA A 203 17.37 12.96 -5.21
N GLU A 204 16.66 13.38 -6.26
CA GLU A 204 17.15 13.39 -7.64
C GLU A 204 18.29 14.39 -7.88
N SER A 205 18.45 15.39 -7.01
CA SER A 205 19.56 16.36 -7.10
C SER A 205 20.94 15.78 -6.77
N ASP A 206 21.00 14.67 -6.05
CA ASP A 206 22.25 13.98 -5.67
C ASP A 206 22.04 12.47 -5.55
N LEU A 207 21.87 11.81 -6.70
CA LEU A 207 21.61 10.37 -6.77
C LEU A 207 22.72 9.50 -6.16
N LYS A 208 23.95 10.02 -6.03
CA LYS A 208 25.06 9.30 -5.38
C LYS A 208 24.76 9.06 -3.91
N LEU A 209 24.09 9.99 -3.24
CA LEU A 209 23.75 9.92 -1.83
C LEU A 209 22.34 9.38 -1.60
N PHE A 210 21.38 9.75 -2.46
CA PHE A 210 19.95 9.62 -2.15
C PHE A 210 19.18 8.68 -3.08
N THR A 211 19.85 7.72 -3.73
CA THR A 211 19.17 6.72 -4.58
C THR A 211 18.07 5.97 -3.82
N LYS A 212 18.30 5.59 -2.56
CA LYS A 212 17.32 4.88 -1.73
C LYS A 212 16.13 5.76 -1.37
N ASP A 213 16.37 7.01 -0.96
CA ASP A 213 15.32 7.98 -0.66
C ASP A 213 14.46 8.28 -1.88
N ARG A 214 15.09 8.44 -3.06
CA ARG A 214 14.39 8.63 -4.34
C ARG A 214 13.45 7.47 -4.64
N ASN A 215 13.92 6.23 -4.50
CA ASN A 215 13.12 5.04 -4.72
C ASN A 215 11.93 4.98 -3.74
N ALA A 216 12.20 5.12 -2.44
CA ALA A 216 11.17 5.07 -1.40
C ALA A 216 10.11 6.18 -1.59
N ALA A 217 10.54 7.40 -1.94
CA ALA A 217 9.62 8.51 -2.20
C ALA A 217 8.77 8.28 -3.45
N ALA A 218 9.34 7.74 -4.52
CA ALA A 218 8.60 7.46 -5.76
C ALA A 218 7.55 6.36 -5.58
N PHE A 219 7.89 5.26 -4.91
CA PHE A 219 6.94 4.20 -4.61
C PHE A 219 5.77 4.70 -3.75
N ASN A 220 6.07 5.41 -2.66
CA ASN A 220 5.02 5.96 -1.80
C ASN A 220 4.20 7.06 -2.49
N LEU A 221 4.80 7.87 -3.37
CA LEU A 221 4.07 8.84 -4.17
C LEU A 221 3.04 8.16 -5.08
N ALA A 222 3.43 7.08 -5.76
CA ALA A 222 2.50 6.30 -6.57
C ALA A 222 1.35 5.71 -5.73
N ALA A 223 1.67 5.15 -4.55
CA ALA A 223 0.65 4.65 -3.64
C ALA A 223 -0.33 5.75 -3.19
N MET A 224 0.15 6.98 -2.98
CA MET A 224 -0.72 8.11 -2.65
C MET A 224 -1.58 8.55 -3.85
N TYR A 225 -1.04 8.52 -5.07
CA TYR A 225 -1.84 8.77 -6.27
C TYR A 225 -2.96 7.72 -6.42
N GLN A 226 -2.68 6.43 -6.20
CA GLN A 226 -3.73 5.39 -6.19
C GLN A 226 -4.80 5.65 -5.14
N ARG A 227 -4.42 6.07 -3.92
CA ARG A 227 -5.38 6.41 -2.85
C ARG A 227 -6.22 7.65 -3.16
N ASN A 228 -5.77 8.50 -4.07
CA ASN A 228 -6.48 9.72 -4.49
C ASN A 228 -7.24 9.54 -5.81
N ASP A 229 -7.42 8.29 -6.27
CA ASP A 229 -8.01 7.93 -7.57
C ASP A 229 -7.28 8.52 -8.80
N GLN A 230 -6.02 8.96 -8.62
CA GLN A 230 -5.15 9.51 -9.67
C GLN A 230 -4.34 8.40 -10.34
N HIS A 231 -5.03 7.49 -11.02
CA HIS A 231 -4.41 6.27 -11.54
C HIS A 231 -3.43 6.53 -12.71
N GLU A 232 -3.65 7.54 -13.55
CA GLU A 232 -2.69 7.91 -14.61
C GLU A 232 -1.34 8.37 -14.05
N GLU A 233 -1.34 9.20 -13.01
CA GLU A 233 -0.13 9.64 -12.33
C GLU A 233 0.56 8.48 -11.61
N ALA A 234 -0.22 7.58 -10.98
CA ALA A 234 0.31 6.36 -10.37
C ALA A 234 1.02 5.47 -11.40
N VAL A 235 0.39 5.23 -12.56
CA VAL A 235 1.00 4.46 -13.68
C VAL A 235 2.32 5.10 -14.10
N THR A 236 2.33 6.42 -14.32
CA THR A 236 3.53 7.15 -14.75
C THR A 236 4.67 7.01 -13.74
N GLU A 237 4.38 7.18 -12.45
CA GLU A 237 5.39 7.05 -11.40
C GLU A 237 5.88 5.61 -11.21
N LEU A 238 4.99 4.61 -11.27
CA LEU A 238 5.36 3.20 -11.11
C LEU A 238 6.18 2.69 -12.29
N GLN A 239 5.81 3.06 -13.52
CA GLN A 239 6.60 2.74 -14.72
C GLN A 239 8.01 3.30 -14.57
N ARG A 240 8.15 4.56 -14.13
CA ARG A 240 9.44 5.17 -13.88
C ARG A 240 10.20 4.46 -12.75
N TYR A 241 9.53 4.13 -11.65
CA TYR A 241 10.12 3.42 -10.51
C TYR A 241 10.66 2.04 -10.89
N ILE A 242 9.92 1.26 -11.67
CA ILE A 242 10.31 -0.09 -12.10
C ILE A 242 11.56 -0.05 -13.00
N THR A 243 11.83 1.05 -13.71
CA THR A 243 13.12 1.20 -14.42
C THR A 243 14.33 1.24 -13.47
N TRP A 244 14.12 1.59 -12.20
CA TRP A 244 15.17 1.65 -11.18
C TRP A 244 15.20 0.40 -10.29
N VAL A 245 14.04 -0.20 -10.04
CA VAL A 245 13.88 -1.40 -9.21
C VAL A 245 13.05 -2.46 -9.97
N PRO A 246 13.62 -3.09 -11.01
CA PRO A 246 12.86 -3.98 -11.91
C PRO A 246 12.38 -5.29 -11.26
N ALA A 247 12.94 -5.66 -10.11
CA ALA A 247 12.58 -6.87 -9.37
C ALA A 247 11.50 -6.63 -8.28
N ASP A 248 10.98 -5.41 -8.16
CA ASP A 248 9.96 -5.08 -7.16
C ASP A 248 8.57 -5.56 -7.63
N GLU A 249 8.17 -6.73 -7.14
CA GLU A 249 6.88 -7.34 -7.48
C GLU A 249 5.68 -6.56 -6.92
N ASP A 250 5.84 -5.89 -5.78
CA ASP A 250 4.79 -5.04 -5.19
C ASP A 250 4.51 -3.82 -6.08
N ALA A 251 5.56 -3.20 -6.61
CA ALA A 251 5.41 -2.11 -7.58
C ALA A 251 4.75 -2.57 -8.89
N LYS A 252 5.10 -3.77 -9.38
CA LYS A 252 4.44 -4.36 -10.56
C LYS A 252 2.96 -4.64 -10.29
N ARG A 253 2.61 -5.20 -9.13
CA ARG A 253 1.21 -5.41 -8.71
C ARG A 253 0.45 -4.08 -8.63
N ALA A 254 1.04 -3.05 -8.01
CA ALA A 254 0.44 -1.72 -7.94
C ALA A 254 0.21 -1.11 -9.34
N LEU A 255 1.14 -1.35 -10.28
CA LEU A 255 1.02 -0.87 -11.66
C LEU A 255 -0.12 -1.59 -12.39
N ALA A 256 -0.17 -2.92 -12.31
CA ALA A 256 -1.25 -3.72 -12.90
C ALA A 256 -2.63 -3.29 -12.36
N SER A 257 -2.74 -3.11 -11.03
CA SER A 257 -3.97 -2.63 -10.39
C SER A 257 -4.43 -1.26 -10.90
N SER A 258 -3.49 -0.32 -11.07
CA SER A 258 -3.82 1.00 -11.62
C SER A 258 -4.25 0.91 -13.09
N LEU A 259 -3.57 0.08 -13.90
CA LEU A 259 -3.93 -0.14 -15.30
C LEU A 259 -5.32 -0.79 -15.44
N ARG A 260 -5.66 -1.77 -14.58
CA ARG A 260 -7.02 -2.36 -14.51
C ARG A 260 -8.08 -1.31 -14.25
N THR A 261 -7.85 -0.42 -13.29
CA THR A 261 -8.81 0.64 -12.92
C THR A 261 -9.04 1.61 -14.08
N LEU A 262 -8.02 1.86 -14.89
CA LEU A 262 -8.10 2.66 -16.11
C LEU A 262 -8.69 1.92 -17.33
N GLY A 263 -9.07 0.65 -17.18
CA GLY A 263 -9.56 -0.19 -18.29
C GLY A 263 -8.46 -0.62 -19.27
N ARG A 264 -7.18 -0.40 -18.95
CA ARG A 264 -6.01 -0.81 -19.74
C ARG A 264 -5.68 -2.28 -19.49
N THR A 265 -6.65 -3.15 -19.75
CA THR A 265 -6.64 -4.57 -19.37
C THR A 265 -5.50 -5.36 -20.00
N ASP A 266 -5.16 -5.09 -21.26
CA ASP A 266 -4.08 -5.82 -21.96
C ASP A 266 -2.71 -5.55 -21.33
N GLU A 267 -2.44 -4.29 -20.95
CA GLU A 267 -1.18 -3.91 -20.29
C GLU A 267 -1.09 -4.47 -18.87
N ALA A 268 -2.20 -4.45 -18.12
CA ALA A 268 -2.26 -5.09 -16.80
C ALA A 268 -2.02 -6.60 -16.90
N GLY A 269 -2.68 -7.26 -17.85
CA GLY A 269 -2.55 -8.70 -18.07
C GLY A 269 -1.11 -9.12 -18.44
N ALA A 270 -0.39 -8.30 -19.20
CA ALA A 270 1.03 -8.56 -19.50
C ALA A 270 1.91 -8.56 -18.24
N ILE A 271 1.69 -7.62 -17.32
CA ILE A 271 2.43 -7.54 -16.06
C ILE A 271 2.04 -8.68 -15.11
N GLU A 272 0.75 -8.98 -15.00
CA GLU A 272 0.25 -10.09 -14.19
C GLU A 272 0.82 -11.43 -14.66
N LYS A 273 0.94 -11.63 -15.98
CA LYS A 273 1.59 -12.81 -16.56
C LYS A 273 3.07 -12.92 -16.21
N GLU A 274 3.80 -11.80 -16.21
CA GLU A 274 5.20 -11.76 -15.76
C GLU A 274 5.33 -12.13 -14.28
N LEU A 275 4.44 -11.59 -13.44
CA LEU A 275 4.40 -11.90 -12.00
C LEU A 275 4.12 -13.39 -11.74
N LEU A 276 3.15 -13.97 -12.45
CA LEU A 276 2.84 -15.40 -12.34
C LEU A 276 4.03 -16.27 -12.77
N ALA A 277 4.72 -15.90 -13.86
CA ALA A 277 5.91 -16.63 -14.31
C ALA A 277 7.07 -16.55 -13.30
N SER A 278 7.26 -15.39 -12.66
CA SER A 278 8.24 -15.22 -11.57
C SER A 278 7.90 -16.11 -10.37
N ALA A 279 6.64 -16.08 -9.92
CA ALA A 279 6.17 -16.87 -8.79
C ALA A 279 6.28 -18.38 -9.05
N GLU A 280 5.99 -18.84 -10.28
CA GLU A 280 6.17 -20.23 -10.70
C GLU A 280 7.64 -20.65 -10.66
N ALA A 281 8.54 -19.84 -11.24
CA ALA A 281 9.98 -20.12 -11.23
C ALA A 281 10.56 -20.16 -9.80
N ALA A 282 10.00 -19.36 -8.89
CA ALA A 282 10.39 -19.34 -7.47
C ALA A 282 9.73 -20.44 -6.63
N GLY A 283 8.73 -21.17 -7.17
CA GLY A 283 7.95 -22.16 -6.41
C GLY A 283 7.08 -21.54 -5.32
N THR A 284 6.62 -20.30 -5.51
CA THR A 284 5.88 -19.50 -4.51
C THR A 284 4.43 -19.23 -4.90
N LEU A 285 3.92 -19.87 -5.95
CA LEU A 285 2.53 -19.74 -6.39
C LEU A 285 1.55 -20.04 -5.26
N SER A 286 0.65 -19.10 -4.99
CA SER A 286 -0.54 -19.35 -4.19
C SER A 286 -1.61 -20.08 -5.01
N GLN A 287 -2.63 -20.61 -4.36
CA GLN A 287 -3.77 -21.20 -5.07
C GLN A 287 -4.50 -20.18 -5.94
N GLY A 288 -4.62 -18.93 -5.47
CA GLY A 288 -5.16 -17.83 -6.27
C GLY A 288 -4.34 -17.58 -7.53
N ASP A 289 -3.01 -17.69 -7.46
CA ASP A 289 -2.13 -17.57 -8.63
C ASP A 289 -2.36 -18.72 -9.62
N ILE A 290 -2.47 -19.96 -9.14
CA ILE A 290 -2.75 -21.13 -9.99
C ILE A 290 -4.13 -21.01 -10.66
N MET A 291 -5.13 -20.53 -9.93
CA MET A 291 -6.46 -20.26 -10.47
C MET A 291 -6.41 -19.18 -11.57
N ALA A 292 -5.66 -18.09 -11.33
CA ALA A 292 -5.46 -17.02 -12.31
C ALA A 292 -4.72 -17.51 -13.56
N MET A 293 -3.71 -18.38 -13.41
CA MET A 293 -3.05 -19.04 -14.54
C MET A 293 -4.05 -19.83 -15.40
N GLY A 294 -4.95 -20.60 -14.75
CA GLY A 294 -5.99 -21.36 -15.45
C GLY A 294 -6.96 -20.48 -16.22
N ILE A 295 -7.45 -19.41 -15.59
CA ILE A 295 -8.36 -18.43 -16.23
C ILE A 295 -7.67 -17.74 -17.41
N ASN A 296 -6.43 -17.30 -17.23
CA ASN A 296 -5.66 -16.64 -18.30
C ASN A 296 -5.42 -17.58 -19.48
N ALA A 297 -5.03 -18.84 -19.22
CA ALA A 297 -4.87 -19.85 -20.26
C ALA A 297 -6.19 -20.13 -21.00
N PHE A 298 -7.32 -20.20 -20.27
CA PHE A 298 -8.64 -20.40 -20.87
C PHE A 298 -9.02 -19.26 -21.81
N ASN A 299 -8.80 -18.00 -21.38
CA ASN A 299 -9.06 -16.81 -22.20
C ASN A 299 -8.15 -16.73 -23.44
N GLU A 300 -6.90 -17.20 -23.32
CA GLU A 300 -5.96 -17.38 -24.44
C GLU A 300 -6.30 -18.59 -25.34
N LYS A 301 -7.41 -19.32 -25.06
CA LYS A 301 -7.84 -20.55 -25.75
C LYS A 301 -6.86 -21.72 -25.64
N LYS A 302 -5.95 -21.69 -24.66
CA LYS A 302 -5.02 -22.76 -24.31
C LYS A 302 -5.68 -23.70 -23.31
N PHE A 303 -6.70 -24.40 -23.78
CA PHE A 303 -7.58 -25.16 -22.89
C PHE A 303 -6.88 -26.31 -22.15
N ASP A 304 -5.84 -26.92 -22.74
CA ASP A 304 -5.03 -27.93 -22.05
C ASP A 304 -4.26 -27.35 -20.84
N GLU A 305 -3.63 -26.19 -21.01
CA GLU A 305 -2.93 -25.48 -19.92
C GLU A 305 -3.91 -25.00 -18.84
N ALA A 306 -5.10 -24.56 -19.26
CA ALA A 306 -6.18 -24.18 -18.35
C ALA A 306 -6.64 -25.37 -17.50
N ALA A 307 -6.93 -26.50 -18.14
CA ALA A 307 -7.34 -27.73 -17.46
C ALA A 307 -6.27 -28.21 -16.46
N ALA A 308 -4.99 -28.19 -16.84
CA ALA A 308 -3.89 -28.56 -15.94
C ALA A 308 -3.81 -27.65 -14.71
N SER A 309 -4.04 -26.35 -14.87
CA SER A 309 -4.03 -25.38 -13.76
C SER A 309 -5.20 -25.59 -12.82
N PHE A 310 -6.42 -25.74 -13.33
CA PHE A 310 -7.59 -26.04 -12.48
C PHE A 310 -7.46 -27.39 -11.76
N GLN A 311 -6.87 -28.38 -12.41
CA GLN A 311 -6.58 -29.67 -11.78
C GLN A 311 -5.59 -29.53 -10.61
N ARG A 312 -4.54 -28.70 -10.74
CA ARG A 312 -3.62 -28.37 -9.63
C ARG A 312 -4.32 -27.67 -8.46
N VAL A 313 -5.35 -26.85 -8.72
CA VAL A 313 -6.17 -26.27 -7.64
C VAL A 313 -6.95 -27.38 -6.92
N LEU A 314 -7.60 -28.27 -7.66
CA LEU A 314 -8.41 -29.36 -7.10
C LEU A 314 -7.60 -30.44 -6.37
N GLU A 315 -6.32 -30.61 -6.70
CA GLU A 315 -5.41 -31.46 -5.92
C GLU A 315 -5.23 -30.97 -4.47
N GLN A 316 -5.35 -29.65 -4.25
CA GLN A 316 -5.22 -29.03 -2.92
C GLN A 316 -6.58 -28.76 -2.28
N GLU A 317 -7.57 -28.38 -3.08
CA GLU A 317 -8.93 -28.10 -2.65
C GLU A 317 -9.93 -28.93 -3.45
N PRO A 318 -10.14 -30.22 -3.10
CA PRO A 318 -11.03 -31.12 -3.84
C PRO A 318 -12.50 -30.67 -3.85
N GLN A 319 -12.85 -29.69 -3.00
CA GLN A 319 -14.18 -29.14 -2.85
C GLN A 319 -14.36 -27.77 -3.51
N ASN A 320 -13.33 -27.23 -4.19
CA ASN A 320 -13.41 -25.92 -4.83
C ASN A 320 -14.32 -25.97 -6.07
N HIS A 321 -15.55 -25.48 -5.91
CA HIS A 321 -16.56 -25.49 -6.96
C HIS A 321 -16.11 -24.73 -8.22
N ASP A 322 -15.55 -23.52 -8.07
CA ASP A 322 -15.15 -22.68 -9.20
C ASP A 322 -14.07 -23.36 -10.06
N ALA A 323 -13.10 -24.02 -9.42
CA ALA A 323 -12.07 -24.78 -10.11
C ALA A 323 -12.66 -26.02 -10.82
N MET A 324 -13.63 -26.72 -10.20
CA MET A 324 -14.34 -27.84 -10.86
C MET A 324 -15.13 -27.38 -12.08
N TYR A 325 -15.89 -26.28 -11.96
CA TYR A 325 -16.69 -25.74 -13.04
C TYR A 325 -15.82 -25.26 -14.20
N ASN A 326 -14.72 -24.55 -13.91
CA ASN A 326 -13.79 -24.10 -14.94
C ASN A 326 -13.02 -25.26 -15.58
N LEU A 327 -12.70 -26.32 -14.83
CA LEU A 327 -12.13 -27.56 -15.38
C LEU A 327 -13.10 -28.25 -16.35
N ALA A 328 -14.39 -28.34 -15.99
CA ALA A 328 -15.41 -28.89 -16.87
C ALA A 328 -15.52 -28.08 -18.17
N ASN A 329 -15.55 -26.75 -18.08
CA ASN A 329 -15.57 -25.90 -19.28
C ASN A 329 -14.29 -26.03 -20.13
N ALA A 330 -13.12 -26.20 -19.52
CA ALA A 330 -11.89 -26.46 -20.25
C ALA A 330 -11.96 -27.80 -21.01
N TYR A 331 -12.45 -28.87 -20.39
CA TYR A 331 -12.64 -30.15 -21.08
C TYR A 331 -13.73 -30.12 -22.14
N LEU A 332 -14.79 -29.35 -21.93
CA LEU A 332 -15.82 -29.12 -22.94
C LEU A 332 -15.23 -28.42 -24.17
N ALA A 333 -14.42 -27.37 -23.97
CA ALA A 333 -13.75 -26.63 -25.04
C ALA A 333 -12.68 -27.46 -25.78
N LEU A 334 -12.05 -28.42 -25.10
CA LEU A 334 -11.16 -29.43 -25.70
C LEU A 334 -11.90 -30.55 -26.44
N GLU A 335 -13.22 -30.57 -26.38
CA GLU A 335 -14.04 -31.68 -26.84
C GLU A 335 -13.65 -33.04 -26.20
N ASN A 336 -13.15 -33.03 -24.96
CA ASN A 336 -12.71 -34.22 -24.24
C ASN A 336 -13.82 -34.79 -23.34
N GLY A 337 -14.69 -35.61 -23.93
CA GLY A 337 -15.84 -36.21 -23.23
C GLY A 337 -15.44 -37.15 -22.10
N GLU A 338 -14.35 -37.91 -22.25
CA GLU A 338 -13.86 -38.87 -21.26
C GLU A 338 -13.45 -38.19 -19.95
N LYS A 339 -12.79 -37.02 -20.03
CA LYS A 339 -12.40 -36.24 -18.85
C LYS A 339 -13.52 -35.34 -18.33
N LEU A 340 -14.39 -34.84 -19.21
CA LEU A 340 -15.53 -34.03 -18.81
C LEU A 340 -16.52 -34.82 -17.94
N LEU A 341 -16.80 -36.07 -18.32
CA LEU A 341 -17.81 -36.91 -17.66
C LEU A 341 -17.66 -37.03 -16.13
N PRO A 342 -16.51 -37.43 -15.58
CA PRO A 342 -16.35 -37.53 -14.13
C PRO A 342 -16.46 -36.19 -13.42
N VAL A 343 -16.00 -35.09 -14.02
CA VAL A 343 -16.09 -33.74 -13.41
C VAL A 343 -17.53 -33.24 -13.40
N ALA A 344 -18.25 -33.39 -14.52
CA ALA A 344 -19.66 -33.02 -14.62
C ALA A 344 -20.55 -33.84 -13.68
N ALA A 345 -20.25 -35.12 -13.48
CA ALA A 345 -20.96 -35.96 -12.51
C ALA A 345 -20.79 -35.42 -11.07
N GLN A 346 -19.57 -35.01 -10.68
CA GLN A 346 -19.34 -34.44 -9.36
C GLN A 346 -20.04 -33.08 -9.17
N LEU A 347 -20.12 -32.24 -10.21
CA LEU A 347 -20.89 -30.99 -10.15
C LEU A 347 -22.37 -31.27 -9.86
N ILE A 348 -22.98 -32.25 -10.55
CA ILE A 348 -24.37 -32.67 -10.32
C ILE A 348 -24.61 -33.24 -8.92
N GLU A 349 -23.64 -33.95 -8.34
CA GLU A 349 -23.75 -34.41 -6.95
C GLU A 349 -23.80 -33.25 -5.95
N ARG A 350 -23.18 -32.11 -6.27
CA ARG A 350 -23.17 -30.90 -5.43
C ARG A 350 -24.38 -30.02 -5.67
N GLU A 351 -24.84 -29.97 -6.92
CA GLU A 351 -25.90 -29.10 -7.40
C GLU A 351 -26.94 -29.86 -8.23
N PRO A 352 -27.73 -30.74 -7.59
CA PRO A 352 -28.67 -31.62 -8.30
C PRO A 352 -29.82 -30.88 -8.99
N LEU A 353 -29.94 -29.56 -8.85
CA LEU A 353 -30.92 -28.70 -9.52
C LEU A 353 -30.29 -27.62 -10.41
N SER A 354 -28.98 -27.68 -10.69
CA SER A 354 -28.29 -26.75 -11.60
C SER A 354 -28.56 -27.12 -13.06
N ASP A 355 -29.11 -26.19 -13.84
CA ASP A 355 -29.37 -26.38 -15.27
C ASP A 355 -28.05 -26.50 -16.06
N GLU A 356 -27.08 -25.65 -15.73
CA GLU A 356 -25.74 -25.63 -16.32
C GLU A 356 -25.02 -26.98 -16.13
N ASP A 357 -25.07 -27.56 -14.93
CA ASP A 357 -24.36 -28.83 -14.65
C ASP A 357 -25.01 -30.01 -15.37
N HIS A 358 -26.34 -30.01 -15.54
CA HIS A 358 -27.01 -31.04 -16.32
C HIS A 358 -26.65 -30.93 -17.80
N ARG A 359 -26.48 -29.71 -18.32
CA ARG A 359 -26.02 -29.49 -19.70
C ARG A 359 -24.57 -29.96 -19.89
N LEU A 360 -23.69 -29.71 -18.93
CA LEU A 360 -22.31 -30.23 -18.94
C LEU A 360 -22.30 -31.76 -18.95
N LEU A 361 -23.09 -32.39 -18.09
CA LEU A 361 -23.20 -33.86 -18.03
C LEU A 361 -23.80 -34.46 -19.31
N ALA A 362 -24.84 -33.82 -19.87
CA ALA A 362 -25.41 -34.21 -21.15
C ALA A 362 -24.36 -34.10 -22.28
N GLN A 363 -23.57 -33.03 -22.33
CA GLN A 363 -22.49 -32.92 -23.31
C GLN A 363 -21.45 -34.03 -23.13
N ALA A 364 -21.08 -34.36 -21.90
CA ALA A 364 -20.16 -35.45 -21.63
C ALA A 364 -20.66 -36.80 -22.18
N TYR A 365 -21.94 -37.13 -21.95
CA TYR A 365 -22.55 -38.35 -22.47
C TYR A 365 -22.66 -38.34 -24.00
N ARG A 366 -23.00 -37.20 -24.60
CA ARG A 366 -23.00 -37.04 -26.06
C ARG A 366 -21.63 -37.32 -26.66
N MET A 367 -20.58 -36.74 -26.08
CA MET A 367 -19.21 -36.84 -26.58
C MET A 367 -18.61 -38.24 -26.36
N THR A 368 -19.09 -38.98 -25.36
CA THR A 368 -18.71 -40.38 -25.10
C THR A 368 -19.65 -41.39 -25.75
N SER A 369 -20.58 -40.94 -26.61
CA SER A 369 -21.57 -41.79 -27.32
C SER A 369 -22.42 -42.67 -26.39
N GLN A 370 -22.73 -42.21 -25.18
CA GLN A 370 -23.59 -42.90 -24.22
C GLN A 370 -25.04 -42.42 -24.35
N GLU A 371 -25.71 -42.88 -25.42
CA GLU A 371 -27.05 -42.43 -25.82
C GLU A 371 -28.11 -42.61 -24.71
N ASP A 372 -28.14 -43.78 -24.06
CA ASP A 372 -29.12 -44.07 -23.00
C ASP A 372 -28.95 -43.13 -21.79
N SER A 373 -27.71 -42.88 -21.40
CA SER A 373 -27.38 -41.96 -20.30
C SER A 373 -27.67 -40.50 -20.68
N LEU A 374 -27.42 -40.12 -21.93
CA LEU A 374 -27.79 -38.80 -22.46
C LEU A 374 -29.31 -38.59 -22.38
N ILE A 375 -30.10 -39.56 -22.86
CA ILE A 375 -31.57 -39.51 -22.80
C ILE A 375 -32.00 -39.40 -21.34
N ALA A 376 -31.43 -40.20 -20.43
CA ALA A 376 -31.78 -40.16 -19.01
C ALA A 376 -31.52 -38.78 -18.38
N VAL A 377 -30.36 -38.15 -18.65
CA VAL A 377 -30.02 -36.83 -18.11
C VAL A 377 -30.89 -35.72 -18.70
N VAL A 378 -31.15 -35.76 -20.02
CA VAL A 378 -32.02 -34.77 -20.67
C VAL A 378 -33.46 -34.91 -20.16
N THR A 379 -33.98 -36.13 -20.04
CA THR A 379 -35.31 -36.39 -19.46
C THR A 379 -35.37 -35.89 -18.03
N ARG A 380 -34.34 -36.14 -17.20
CA ARG A 380 -34.27 -35.61 -15.84
C ARG A 380 -34.28 -34.08 -15.83
N LEU A 381 -33.48 -33.43 -16.68
CA LEU A 381 -33.41 -31.97 -16.78
C LEU A 381 -34.75 -31.34 -17.20
N LEU A 382 -35.50 -31.98 -18.11
CA LEU A 382 -36.85 -31.56 -18.51
C LEU A 382 -37.88 -31.81 -17.40
N ALA A 383 -37.64 -32.81 -16.56
CA ALA A 383 -38.50 -33.16 -15.43
C ALA A 383 -38.33 -32.27 -14.20
N LEU A 384 -37.32 -31.38 -14.16
CA LEU A 384 -37.06 -30.52 -13.00
C LEU A 384 -38.04 -29.34 -12.97
N PRO A 385 -39.00 -29.26 -12.02
CA PRO A 385 -39.92 -28.12 -11.91
C PRO A 385 -39.25 -26.88 -11.29
N THR A 386 -38.00 -27.02 -10.83
CA THR A 386 -37.25 -25.94 -10.19
C THR A 386 -35.79 -26.08 -10.56
N ALA A 387 -35.20 -25.01 -11.11
CA ALA A 387 -33.76 -24.84 -11.20
C ALA A 387 -33.27 -24.03 -10.01
N VAL A 388 -32.05 -24.29 -9.55
CA VAL A 388 -31.38 -23.52 -8.51
C VAL A 388 -30.05 -23.03 -9.04
N GLN A 389 -29.84 -21.72 -8.98
CA GLN A 389 -28.56 -21.09 -9.28
C GLN A 389 -27.98 -20.54 -7.98
N ILE A 390 -26.75 -20.91 -7.64
CA ILE A 390 -26.02 -20.28 -6.54
C ILE A 390 -25.45 -18.94 -7.01
N THR A 391 -25.71 -17.89 -6.24
CA THR A 391 -25.31 -16.52 -6.57
C THR A 391 -24.12 -16.05 -5.75
N SER A 392 -23.90 -16.62 -4.57
CA SER A 392 -22.74 -16.30 -3.74
C SER A 392 -22.46 -17.35 -2.68
N PHE A 393 -21.18 -17.55 -2.38
CA PHE A 393 -20.70 -18.23 -1.19
C PHE A 393 -19.60 -17.39 -0.54
N ALA A 394 -19.76 -17.10 0.75
CA ALA A 394 -18.88 -16.21 1.50
C ALA A 394 -18.46 -16.85 2.83
N PRO A 395 -17.31 -17.56 2.86
CA PRO A 395 -16.76 -18.09 4.10
C PRO A 395 -16.23 -16.97 5.00
N ARG A 396 -16.37 -17.15 6.31
CA ARG A 396 -15.88 -16.29 7.40
C ARG A 396 -15.19 -17.19 8.43
N PRO A 397 -14.38 -16.65 9.36
CA PRO A 397 -13.60 -17.48 10.30
C PRO A 397 -14.40 -18.54 11.08
N ALA A 398 -15.67 -18.25 11.41
CA ALA A 398 -16.55 -19.14 12.19
C ALA A 398 -17.95 -19.34 11.59
N SER A 399 -18.20 -18.88 10.36
CA SER A 399 -19.47 -19.06 9.68
C SER A 399 -19.31 -18.97 8.17
N ALA A 400 -20.33 -19.36 7.41
CA ALA A 400 -20.37 -19.08 5.98
C ALA A 400 -21.79 -18.74 5.56
N MET A 401 -21.91 -17.79 4.62
CA MET A 401 -23.18 -17.41 4.01
C MET A 401 -23.22 -17.98 2.59
N ILE A 402 -24.29 -18.68 2.24
CA ILE A 402 -24.60 -19.05 0.86
C ILE A 402 -25.95 -18.44 0.47
N ALA A 403 -26.04 -18.00 -0.77
CA ALA A 403 -27.27 -17.49 -1.36
C ALA A 403 -27.45 -18.03 -2.78
N GLY A 404 -28.70 -18.14 -3.20
CA GLY A 404 -29.06 -18.54 -4.54
C GLY A 404 -30.47 -18.10 -4.91
N THR A 405 -30.80 -18.31 -6.18
CA THR A 405 -32.13 -18.05 -6.75
C THR A 405 -32.69 -19.37 -7.27
N ALA A 406 -33.87 -19.73 -6.77
CA ALA A 406 -34.67 -20.82 -7.32
C ALA A 406 -35.62 -20.26 -8.38
N THR A 407 -35.74 -20.93 -9.53
CA THR A 407 -36.62 -20.53 -10.63
C THR A 407 -37.55 -21.68 -10.99
N GLY A 408 -38.86 -21.43 -11.00
CA GLY A 408 -39.87 -22.38 -11.45
C GLY A 408 -39.76 -22.66 -12.95
N ARG A 409 -39.96 -23.93 -13.34
CA ARG A 409 -39.84 -24.39 -14.74
C ARG A 409 -41.12 -25.09 -15.18
N ALA A 410 -41.43 -24.98 -16.47
CA ALA A 410 -42.45 -25.79 -17.12
C ALA A 410 -41.92 -27.21 -17.32
N ALA A 411 -41.92 -27.98 -16.23
CA ALA A 411 -41.38 -29.34 -16.23
C ALA A 411 -42.33 -30.32 -16.91
N GLN A 412 -41.75 -31.27 -17.63
CA GLN A 412 -42.51 -32.31 -18.32
C GLN A 412 -41.68 -33.59 -18.46
N VAL A 413 -42.37 -34.73 -18.49
CA VAL A 413 -41.81 -36.03 -18.87
C VAL A 413 -42.78 -36.70 -19.82
N ASP A 414 -42.28 -37.13 -20.98
CA ASP A 414 -43.08 -37.77 -22.04
C ASP A 414 -44.34 -36.98 -22.45
N GLY A 415 -44.23 -35.64 -22.43
CA GLY A 415 -45.32 -34.71 -22.77
C GLY A 415 -46.36 -34.50 -21.66
N ALA A 416 -46.24 -35.16 -20.51
CA ALA A 416 -47.05 -34.90 -19.33
C ALA A 416 -46.41 -33.81 -18.46
N GLU A 417 -47.18 -32.78 -18.12
CA GLU A 417 -46.74 -31.69 -17.24
C GLU A 417 -46.51 -32.19 -15.81
N ILE A 418 -45.39 -31.77 -15.22
CA ILE A 418 -45.09 -31.99 -13.80
C ILE A 418 -45.47 -30.71 -13.05
N PRO A 419 -46.46 -30.76 -12.15
CA PRO A 419 -46.89 -29.59 -11.42
C PRO A 419 -45.78 -29.08 -10.50
N ALA A 420 -45.72 -27.76 -10.32
CA ALA A 420 -44.85 -27.14 -9.34
C ALA A 420 -45.17 -27.68 -7.93
N ALA A 421 -44.14 -28.05 -7.19
CA ALA A 421 -44.24 -28.57 -5.83
C ALA A 421 -43.18 -27.91 -4.96
N PRO A 422 -43.46 -27.67 -3.66
CA PRO A 422 -42.45 -27.16 -2.75
C PRO A 422 -41.32 -28.19 -2.60
N ARG A 423 -40.10 -27.70 -2.38
CA ARG A 423 -38.90 -28.54 -2.23
C ARG A 423 -38.09 -28.04 -1.04
N THR A 424 -37.46 -28.96 -0.32
CA THR A 424 -36.53 -28.60 0.75
C THR A 424 -35.12 -28.90 0.27
N LEU A 425 -34.26 -27.87 0.25
CA LEU A 425 -32.82 -28.03 0.05
C LEU A 425 -32.19 -28.29 1.42
N VAL A 426 -31.36 -29.32 1.52
CA VAL A 426 -30.46 -29.51 2.65
C VAL A 426 -29.09 -29.03 2.20
N VAL A 427 -28.72 -27.82 2.64
CA VAL A 427 -27.44 -27.19 2.36
C VAL A 427 -26.43 -27.64 3.39
N GLU A 428 -25.38 -28.34 2.95
CA GLU A 428 -24.31 -28.84 3.80
C GLU A 428 -23.07 -27.95 3.64
N PHE A 429 -22.57 -27.44 4.75
CA PHE A 429 -21.35 -26.64 4.82
C PHE A 429 -20.17 -27.56 5.14
N LEU A 430 -19.12 -27.48 4.33
CA LEU A 430 -18.05 -28.48 4.31
C LEU A 430 -16.71 -27.86 4.72
N ALA A 431 -15.91 -28.65 5.43
CA ALA A 431 -14.48 -28.43 5.57
C ALA A 431 -13.77 -28.66 4.22
N ALA A 432 -12.49 -28.25 4.11
CA ALA A 432 -11.69 -28.43 2.90
C ALA A 432 -11.54 -29.91 2.47
N ASP A 433 -11.57 -30.85 3.43
CA ASP A 433 -11.52 -32.29 3.19
C ASP A 433 -12.87 -32.91 2.82
N GLY A 434 -13.95 -32.11 2.80
CA GLY A 434 -15.32 -32.56 2.51
C GLY A 434 -16.13 -33.00 3.73
N THR A 435 -15.58 -32.92 4.95
CA THR A 435 -16.33 -33.20 6.18
C THR A 435 -17.48 -32.20 6.36
N VAL A 436 -18.69 -32.69 6.64
CA VAL A 436 -19.84 -31.83 6.92
C VAL A 436 -19.68 -31.18 8.31
N ILE A 437 -19.61 -29.86 8.35
CA ILE A 437 -19.51 -29.03 9.56
C ILE A 437 -20.90 -28.67 10.08
N ASP A 438 -21.79 -28.23 9.19
CA ASP A 438 -23.15 -27.80 9.52
C ASP A 438 -24.10 -28.15 8.37
N SER A 439 -25.39 -28.18 8.65
CA SER A 439 -26.44 -28.41 7.65
C SER A 439 -27.65 -27.52 7.92
N LYS A 440 -28.21 -26.92 6.89
CA LYS A 440 -29.39 -26.04 6.96
C LYS A 440 -30.44 -26.48 5.96
N GLU A 441 -31.69 -26.55 6.42
CA GLU A 441 -32.83 -26.76 5.54
C GLU A 441 -33.35 -25.41 5.03
N VAL A 442 -33.54 -25.31 3.71
CA VAL A 442 -34.13 -24.17 3.03
C VAL A 442 -35.39 -24.63 2.31
N GLU A 443 -36.53 -24.08 2.68
CA GLU A 443 -37.80 -24.36 2.02
C GLU A 443 -37.95 -23.46 0.79
N ILE A 444 -38.06 -24.09 -0.39
CA ILE A 444 -38.40 -23.46 -1.64
C ILE A 444 -39.90 -23.69 -1.88
N PRO A 445 -40.71 -22.63 -2.04
CA PRO A 445 -42.14 -22.80 -2.30
C PRO A 445 -42.38 -23.45 -3.68
N ALA A 446 -43.62 -23.88 -3.94
CA ALA A 446 -44.00 -24.25 -5.30
C ALA A 446 -43.94 -23.00 -6.20
N LEU A 447 -43.06 -23.01 -7.19
CA LEU A 447 -42.85 -21.91 -8.13
C LEU A 447 -43.47 -22.24 -9.49
N PRO A 448 -44.48 -21.48 -9.96
CA PRO A 448 -44.92 -21.52 -11.36
C PRO A 448 -43.75 -21.19 -12.30
N ALA A 449 -43.88 -21.63 -13.55
CA ALA A 449 -42.86 -21.38 -14.57
C ALA A 449 -42.50 -19.89 -14.68
N GLY A 450 -41.21 -19.58 -14.56
CA GLY A 450 -40.67 -18.22 -14.61
C GLY A 450 -40.73 -17.43 -13.30
N GLN A 451 -41.40 -17.93 -12.25
CA GLN A 451 -41.33 -17.30 -10.93
C GLN A 451 -39.99 -17.60 -10.27
N THR A 452 -39.39 -16.59 -9.66
CA THR A 452 -38.14 -16.71 -8.89
C THR A 452 -38.39 -16.62 -7.38
N PHE A 453 -37.48 -17.22 -6.61
CA PHE A 453 -37.42 -17.12 -5.16
C PHE A 453 -35.96 -17.10 -4.71
N ASP A 454 -35.55 -15.97 -4.14
CA ASP A 454 -34.22 -15.83 -3.56
C ASP A 454 -34.19 -16.47 -2.17
N TRP A 455 -33.10 -17.17 -1.89
CA TRP A 455 -32.91 -17.86 -0.63
C TRP A 455 -31.47 -17.71 -0.14
N SER A 456 -31.30 -17.90 1.16
CA SER A 456 -29.98 -17.88 1.80
C SER A 456 -29.93 -18.81 2.99
N ALA A 457 -28.76 -19.36 3.29
CA ALA A 457 -28.51 -20.15 4.48
C ALA A 457 -27.17 -19.77 5.13
N GLU A 458 -27.15 -19.66 6.46
CA GLU A 458 -25.93 -19.40 7.22
C GLU A 458 -25.50 -20.68 7.96
N GLY A 459 -24.32 -21.18 7.62
CA GLY A 459 -23.65 -22.26 8.32
C GLY A 459 -22.79 -21.74 9.45
N SER A 460 -22.79 -22.40 10.59
CA SER A 460 -21.98 -22.06 11.77
C SER A 460 -20.90 -23.11 12.00
N GLY A 461 -19.65 -22.68 12.13
CA GLY A 461 -18.52 -23.57 12.42
C GLY A 461 -17.22 -23.05 11.83
N ASP A 462 -16.12 -23.37 12.52
CA ASP A 462 -14.78 -22.99 12.08
C ASP A 462 -14.34 -23.82 10.87
N GLY A 463 -13.63 -23.20 9.94
CA GLY A 463 -13.02 -23.90 8.80
C GLY A 463 -13.96 -24.32 7.69
N ILE A 464 -15.16 -23.73 7.60
CA ILE A 464 -16.05 -23.89 6.43
C ILE A 464 -15.35 -23.32 5.19
N ALA A 465 -15.09 -24.19 4.21
CA ALA A 465 -14.37 -23.86 2.98
C ALA A 465 -15.19 -24.14 1.72
N ALA A 466 -16.21 -24.99 1.79
CA ALA A 466 -17.02 -25.38 0.65
C ALA A 466 -18.47 -25.69 1.05
N TRP A 467 -19.28 -26.04 0.06
CA TRP A 467 -20.68 -26.37 0.23
C TRP A 467 -21.14 -27.41 -0.79
N ARG A 468 -22.30 -28.01 -0.50
CA ARG A 468 -23.14 -28.75 -1.45
C ARG A 468 -24.59 -28.67 -0.99
N TYR A 469 -25.54 -29.01 -1.85
CA TYR A 469 -26.90 -29.24 -1.40
C TYR A 469 -27.50 -30.51 -1.98
N ARG A 470 -28.47 -31.06 -1.26
CA ARG A 470 -29.32 -32.16 -1.73
C ARG A 470 -30.79 -31.80 -1.57
N VAL A 471 -31.63 -32.42 -2.38
CA VAL A 471 -33.09 -32.25 -2.30
C VAL A 471 -33.65 -33.35 -1.40
N LYS A 472 -34.46 -32.97 -0.42
CA LYS A 472 -35.11 -33.87 0.55
C LYS A 472 -36.36 -34.52 0.00
#